data_AF-A0A7J8PNU4-F1
#
_entry.id   AF-A0A7J8PNU4-F1
#
_cell.length_a   1.000
_cell.length_b   1.000
_cell.length_c   1.000
_cell.angle_alpha   90.00
_cell.angle_beta   90.00
_cell.angle_gamma   90.00
#
_symmetry.space_group_name_H-M   'P 1'
#
loop_
_entity.id
_entity.type
_entity.pdbx_description
1 polymer ?
#
loop_
_entity_poly.entity_id
_entity_poly.type
_entity_poly.pdbx_seq_one_letter_code
_entity_poly.pdbx_strand_id
1 'polypeptide(L)'
;GNLSLLSYFAKKRETEAVVVQTLGVISTFVVISQLAVGEAMPLPQYVATSVVVAAGLILNFLNYYGMLNSTIWQFWEDFITVGGLSVLPQIMWSTFVPYIPNSILPGSIAFVVAVASVTLSHSGKLSEKGPKFIGAISGWTATLLFMWMPVSQMWTNFLNPDNIKGLSAISMLLAMLGNGLLIPRALFIRDLMWFTGSLWATLFYGYGNIVCMYLLKTISLEFFLAATVGLIAWIGMALWRDAAVYRYNSPLRSLKELVFGS
;
A
#
# COMPACT_ATOMS: atom_id res chain seq x y z
N GLY A 1 5.58 0.26 -1.92
CA GLY A 1 4.29 0.06 -1.23
C GLY A 1 4.51 -0.55 0.13
N ASN A 2 4.49 -1.88 0.24
CA ASN A 2 4.53 -2.62 1.51
C ASN A 2 5.69 -2.21 2.44
N LEU A 3 6.90 -2.06 1.91
CA LEU A 3 8.06 -1.66 2.73
C LEU A 3 7.93 -0.24 3.31
N SER A 4 7.37 0.69 2.54
CA SER A 4 7.10 2.06 2.99
C SER A 4 5.99 2.11 4.04
N LEU A 5 4.94 1.29 3.87
CA LEU A 5 3.88 1.12 4.86
C LEU A 5 4.39 0.44 6.14
N LEU A 6 5.30 -0.52 6.02
CA LEU A 6 5.98 -1.13 7.16
C LEU A 6 6.69 -0.06 7.99
N SER A 7 7.42 0.86 7.35
CA SER A 7 8.05 2.00 8.04
C SER A 7 7.06 2.95 8.70
N TYR A 8 5.94 3.22 8.04
CA TYR A 8 4.87 4.02 8.61
C TYR A 8 4.30 3.38 9.90
N PHE A 9 3.94 2.09 9.86
CA PHE A 9 3.35 1.42 11.02
C PHE A 9 4.36 1.10 12.11
N ALA A 10 5.62 0.82 11.76
CA ALA A 10 6.69 0.60 12.73
C ALA A 10 6.95 1.84 13.59
N LYS A 11 6.89 3.03 12.98
CA LYS A 11 6.96 4.32 13.69
C LYS A 11 5.78 4.52 14.64
N LYS A 12 4.58 4.10 14.24
CA LYS A 12 3.35 4.19 15.05
C LYS A 12 3.17 3.07 16.08
N ARG A 13 4.03 2.05 16.06
CA ARG A 13 3.94 0.85 16.94
C ARG A 13 2.63 0.06 16.77
N GLU A 14 2.06 0.06 15.58
CA GLU A 14 0.85 -0.73 15.27
C GLU A 14 1.26 -2.18 14.94
N THR A 15 1.18 -3.07 15.94
CA THR A 15 1.74 -4.44 15.86
C THR A 15 1.14 -5.24 14.71
N GLU A 16 -0.19 -5.28 14.63
CA GLU A 16 -0.92 -6.06 13.64
C GLU A 16 -0.60 -5.59 12.22
N ALA A 17 -0.52 -4.26 12.03
CA ALA A 17 -0.19 -3.68 10.74
C ALA A 17 1.26 -3.96 10.34
N VAL A 18 2.21 -3.89 11.28
CA VAL A 18 3.62 -4.25 11.06
C VAL A 18 3.73 -5.71 10.62
N VAL A 19 3.02 -6.63 11.27
CA VAL A 19 3.02 -8.06 10.89
C VAL A 19 2.47 -8.24 9.47
N VAL A 20 1.31 -7.65 9.16
CA VAL A 20 0.70 -7.77 7.83
C VAL A 20 1.60 -7.19 6.74
N GLN A 21 2.20 -6.01 6.97
CA GLN A 21 3.11 -5.42 5.97
C GLN A 21 4.41 -6.21 5.84
N THR A 22 4.92 -6.81 6.91
CA THR A 22 6.10 -7.69 6.84
C THR A 22 5.81 -8.91 5.99
N LEU A 23 4.67 -9.58 6.22
CA LEU A 23 4.22 -10.70 5.38
C LEU A 23 4.08 -10.27 3.92
N GLY A 24 3.50 -9.10 3.68
CA GLY A 24 3.38 -8.51 2.34
C GLY A 24 4.73 -8.24 1.67
N VAL A 25 5.73 -7.75 2.41
CA VAL A 25 7.10 -7.56 1.88
C VAL A 25 7.71 -8.90 1.52
N ILE A 26 7.63 -9.89 2.41
CA ILE A 26 8.22 -11.22 2.19
C ILE A 26 7.56 -11.93 1.02
N SER A 27 6.22 -11.94 0.94
CA SER A 27 5.50 -12.59 -0.16
C SER A 27 5.82 -11.96 -1.50
N THR A 28 5.89 -10.62 -1.57
CA THR A 28 6.28 -9.93 -2.80
C THR A 28 7.73 -10.21 -3.15
N PHE A 29 8.63 -10.30 -2.16
CA PHE A 29 10.03 -10.64 -2.42
C PHE A 29 10.18 -12.05 -3.00
N VAL A 30 9.42 -13.03 -2.51
CA VAL A 30 9.39 -14.38 -3.10
C VAL A 30 8.98 -14.33 -4.57
N VAL A 31 7.94 -13.57 -4.92
CA VAL A 31 7.52 -13.39 -6.32
C VAL A 31 8.62 -12.72 -7.15
N ILE A 32 9.28 -11.69 -6.62
CA ILE A 32 10.41 -11.03 -7.29
C ILE A 32 11.57 -12.01 -7.52
N SER A 33 11.90 -12.87 -6.54
CA SER A 33 12.90 -13.91 -6.70
C SER A 33 12.51 -14.92 -7.78
N GLN A 34 11.24 -15.31 -7.86
CA GLN A 34 10.74 -16.19 -8.93
C GLN A 34 10.90 -15.54 -10.32
N LEU A 35 10.61 -14.23 -10.44
CA LEU A 35 10.82 -13.49 -11.69
C LEU A 35 12.30 -13.41 -12.08
N ALA A 36 13.20 -13.26 -11.10
CA ALA A 36 14.65 -13.28 -11.36
C ALA A 36 15.15 -14.67 -11.80
N VAL A 37 14.70 -15.74 -11.14
CA VAL A 37 15.02 -17.13 -11.53
C VAL A 37 14.46 -17.45 -12.92
N GLY A 38 13.28 -16.93 -13.26
CA GLY A 38 12.69 -17.03 -14.59
C GLY A 38 13.25 -16.06 -15.63
N GLU A 39 14.38 -15.40 -15.35
CA GLU A 39 15.07 -14.44 -16.23
C GLU A 39 14.21 -13.24 -16.69
N ALA A 40 13.05 -13.02 -16.05
CA ALA A 40 12.14 -11.91 -16.34
C ALA A 40 12.59 -10.59 -15.66
N MET A 41 13.48 -10.68 -14.67
CA MET A 41 14.08 -9.52 -14.01
C MET A 41 15.60 -9.57 -14.17
N PRO A 42 16.25 -8.50 -14.67
CA PRO A 42 17.70 -8.52 -14.81
C PRO A 42 18.41 -8.48 -13.45
N LEU A 43 19.54 -9.19 -13.37
CA LEU A 43 20.27 -9.46 -12.13
C LEU A 43 20.67 -8.19 -11.34
N PRO A 44 21.16 -7.10 -11.95
CA PRO A 44 21.52 -5.90 -11.20
C PRO A 44 20.34 -5.29 -10.43
N GLN A 45 19.16 -5.25 -11.04
CA GLN A 45 17.94 -4.73 -10.43
C GLN A 45 17.46 -5.66 -9.31
N TYR A 46 17.57 -6.97 -9.50
CA TYR A 46 17.22 -7.95 -8.48
C TYR A 46 18.12 -7.82 -7.24
N VAL A 47 19.43 -7.70 -7.42
CA VAL A 47 20.40 -7.52 -6.33
C VAL A 47 20.12 -6.22 -5.57
N ALA A 48 19.94 -5.10 -6.29
CA ALA A 48 19.60 -3.81 -5.68
C ALA A 48 18.30 -3.89 -4.86
N THR A 49 17.27 -4.54 -5.41
CA THR A 49 15.98 -4.74 -4.72
C THR A 49 16.16 -5.60 -3.46
N SER A 50 16.93 -6.67 -3.54
CA SER A 50 17.22 -7.57 -2.42
C SER A 50 17.92 -6.84 -1.27
N VAL A 51 18.90 -6.01 -1.58
CA VAL A 51 19.61 -5.18 -0.58
C VAL A 51 18.64 -4.21 0.10
N VAL A 52 17.79 -3.52 -0.66
CA VAL A 52 16.81 -2.58 -0.10
C VAL A 52 15.77 -3.28 0.76
N VAL A 53 15.26 -4.44 0.34
CA VAL A 53 14.30 -5.23 1.11
C VAL A 53 14.93 -5.73 2.41
N ALA A 54 16.14 -6.32 2.35
CA ALA A 54 16.83 -6.81 3.54
C ALA A 54 17.15 -5.68 4.52
N ALA A 55 17.74 -4.58 4.03
CA ALA A 55 18.02 -3.41 4.85
C ALA A 55 16.75 -2.84 5.48
N GLY A 56 15.67 -2.73 4.69
CA GLY A 56 14.41 -2.22 5.18
C GLY A 56 13.76 -3.10 6.23
N LEU A 57 13.76 -4.42 6.07
CA LEU A 57 13.24 -5.33 7.10
C LEU A 57 14.03 -5.21 8.41
N ILE A 58 15.36 -5.16 8.33
CA ILE A 58 16.25 -5.02 9.51
C ILE A 58 16.02 -3.67 10.19
N LEU A 59 16.06 -2.56 9.44
CA LEU A 59 15.91 -1.21 9.99
C LEU A 59 14.53 -1.00 10.61
N ASN A 60 13.47 -1.49 9.96
CA ASN A 60 12.12 -1.42 10.52
C ASN A 60 11.98 -2.24 11.80
N PHE A 61 12.55 -3.45 11.85
CA PHE A 61 12.57 -4.28 13.04
C PHE A 61 13.32 -3.60 14.20
N LEU A 62 14.55 -3.14 13.96
CA LEU A 62 15.35 -2.46 14.98
C LEU A 62 14.66 -1.18 15.47
N ASN A 63 14.07 -0.41 14.57
CA ASN A 63 13.29 0.77 14.94
C ASN A 63 12.05 0.39 15.75
N TYR A 64 11.34 -0.69 15.40
CA TYR A 64 10.17 -1.20 16.12
C TYR A 64 10.46 -1.51 17.60
N TYR A 65 11.64 -2.07 17.88
CA TYR A 65 12.08 -2.36 19.26
C TYR A 65 12.82 -1.19 19.94
N GLY A 66 12.93 -0.03 19.27
CA GLY A 66 13.61 1.14 19.82
C GLY A 66 15.13 0.97 19.92
N MET A 67 15.69 0.01 19.18
CA MET A 67 17.12 -0.31 19.17
C MET A 67 17.92 0.54 18.15
N LEU A 68 17.22 1.31 17.32
CA LEU A 68 17.84 2.08 16.24
C LEU A 68 18.06 3.54 16.64
N ASN A 69 19.24 4.06 16.28
CA ASN A 69 19.56 5.47 16.48
C ASN A 69 18.67 6.38 15.60
N SER A 70 18.22 7.51 16.15
CA SER A 70 17.35 8.47 15.46
C SER A 70 17.91 8.98 14.14
N THR A 71 19.23 9.20 14.04
CA THR A 71 19.90 9.64 12.82
C THR A 71 19.85 8.58 11.72
N ILE A 72 20.05 7.31 12.08
CA ILE A 72 19.97 6.19 11.13
C ILE A 72 18.53 6.02 10.65
N TRP A 73 17.56 6.14 11.56
CA TRP A 73 16.15 6.10 11.21
C TRP A 73 15.76 7.26 10.28
N GLN A 74 16.20 8.47 10.58
CA GLN A 74 15.92 9.65 9.76
C GLN A 74 16.46 9.48 8.33
N PHE A 75 17.69 8.95 8.18
CA PHE A 75 18.25 8.64 6.87
C PHE A 75 17.42 7.60 6.11
N TRP A 76 16.92 6.58 6.80
CA TRP A 76 16.02 5.59 6.21
C TRP A 76 14.67 6.21 5.79
N GLU A 77 14.10 7.10 6.62
CA GLU A 77 12.87 7.82 6.29
C GLU A 77 13.06 8.70 5.04
N ASP A 78 14.18 9.39 4.93
CA ASP A 78 14.52 10.20 3.75
C ASP A 78 14.65 9.32 2.49
N PHE A 79 15.36 8.20 2.61
CA PHE A 79 15.54 7.24 1.52
C PHE A 79 14.20 6.70 1.02
N ILE A 80 13.31 6.26 1.92
CA ILE A 80 11.99 5.76 1.56
C ILE A 80 11.09 6.88 1.01
N THR A 81 11.24 8.11 1.49
CA THR A 81 10.48 9.27 1.01
C THR A 81 10.86 9.60 -0.44
N VAL A 82 12.17 9.73 -0.72
CA VAL A 82 12.68 10.00 -2.07
C VAL A 82 12.35 8.84 -3.01
N GLY A 83 12.60 7.60 -2.56
CA GLY A 83 12.25 6.40 -3.30
C GLY A 83 10.76 6.32 -3.61
N GLY A 84 9.90 6.58 -2.63
CA GLY A 84 8.45 6.56 -2.82
C GLY A 84 7.98 7.61 -3.82
N LEU A 85 8.40 8.86 -3.64
CA LEU A 85 7.97 10.00 -4.47
C LEU A 85 8.43 9.88 -5.92
N SER A 86 9.58 9.25 -6.16
CA SER A 86 10.10 9.00 -7.50
C SER A 86 9.44 7.79 -8.16
N VAL A 87 9.28 6.69 -7.42
CA VAL A 87 8.75 5.43 -7.97
C VAL A 87 7.26 5.54 -8.29
N LEU A 88 6.46 6.26 -7.50
CA LEU A 88 5.02 6.39 -7.72
C LEU A 88 4.66 6.91 -9.14
N PRO A 89 5.10 8.12 -9.55
CA PRO A 89 4.80 8.63 -10.88
C PRO A 89 5.40 7.76 -11.99
N GLN A 90 6.54 7.11 -11.73
CA GLN A 90 7.15 6.19 -12.70
C GLN A 90 6.28 4.96 -12.93
N ILE A 91 5.79 4.30 -11.87
CA ILE A 91 4.92 3.12 -12.00
C ILE A 91 3.58 3.52 -12.64
N MET A 92 3.02 4.67 -12.26
CA MET A 92 1.80 5.19 -12.87
C MET A 92 1.95 5.34 -14.38
N TRP A 93 3.07 5.93 -14.82
CA TRP A 93 3.38 6.06 -16.25
C TRP A 93 3.59 4.70 -16.90
N SER A 94 4.49 3.87 -16.35
CA SER A 94 4.82 2.55 -16.91
C SER A 94 3.62 1.61 -17.03
N THR A 95 2.58 1.78 -16.21
CA THR A 95 1.35 0.97 -16.29
C THR A 95 0.65 1.07 -17.64
N PHE A 96 0.68 2.24 -18.28
CA PHE A 96 -0.04 2.48 -19.53
C PHE A 96 0.81 2.27 -20.79
N VAL A 97 2.06 1.83 -20.66
CA VAL A 97 2.90 1.46 -21.82
C VAL A 97 2.31 0.20 -22.47
N PRO A 98 2.20 0.11 -23.82
CA PRO A 98 2.73 1.04 -24.84
C PRO A 98 1.75 2.11 -25.34
N TYR A 99 0.59 2.31 -24.71
CA TYR A 99 -0.37 3.36 -25.09
C TYR A 99 0.16 4.76 -24.84
N ILE A 100 1.16 4.89 -23.96
CA ILE A 100 1.96 6.09 -23.79
C ILE A 100 3.45 5.79 -24.05
N PRO A 101 4.27 6.80 -24.38
CA PRO A 101 5.68 6.61 -24.67
C PRO A 101 6.43 5.97 -23.49
N ASN A 102 7.29 5.00 -23.77
CA ASN A 102 8.23 4.49 -22.77
C ASN A 102 9.18 5.63 -22.35
N SER A 103 9.12 6.03 -21.08
CA SER A 103 9.92 7.13 -20.55
C SER A 103 10.19 6.95 -19.07
N ILE A 104 11.39 7.35 -18.65
CA ILE A 104 11.80 7.45 -17.25
C ILE A 104 11.61 8.86 -16.67
N LEU A 105 11.19 9.82 -17.50
CA LEU A 105 11.10 11.23 -17.12
C LEU A 105 10.20 11.50 -15.90
N PRO A 106 9.01 10.88 -15.76
CA PRO A 106 8.15 11.13 -14.60
C PRO A 106 8.85 10.79 -13.28
N GLY A 107 9.55 9.65 -13.23
CA GLY A 107 10.33 9.25 -12.06
C GLY A 107 11.53 10.15 -11.82
N SER A 108 12.28 10.50 -12.86
CA SER A 108 13.48 11.34 -12.74
C SER A 108 13.16 12.76 -12.26
N ILE A 109 12.09 13.38 -12.78
CA ILE A 109 11.67 14.72 -12.33
C ILE A 109 11.25 14.66 -10.86
N ALA A 110 10.42 13.68 -10.51
CA ALA A 110 9.96 13.53 -9.13
C ALA A 110 11.11 13.20 -8.16
N PHE A 111 12.11 12.43 -8.60
CA PHE A 111 13.34 12.18 -7.84
C PHE A 111 14.10 13.47 -7.52
N VAL A 112 14.35 14.32 -8.53
CA VAL A 112 15.06 15.60 -8.33
C VAL A 112 14.30 16.50 -7.36
N VAL A 113 12.98 16.60 -7.52
CA VAL A 113 12.12 17.41 -6.61
C VAL A 113 12.13 16.84 -5.20
N ALA A 114 12.05 15.52 -5.03
CA ALA A 114 12.05 14.87 -3.73
C ALA A 114 13.38 15.07 -3.00
N VAL A 115 14.52 14.87 -3.68
CA VAL A 115 15.85 15.13 -3.13
C VAL A 115 15.97 16.59 -2.70
N ALA A 116 15.62 17.54 -3.58
CA ALA A 116 15.67 18.95 -3.26
C ALA A 116 14.80 19.30 -2.03
N SER A 117 13.60 18.74 -1.95
CA SER A 117 12.67 18.99 -0.83
C SER A 117 13.22 18.46 0.51
N VAL A 118 13.75 17.23 0.51
CA VAL A 118 14.37 16.63 1.70
C VAL A 118 15.62 17.41 2.13
N THR A 119 16.50 17.77 1.19
CA THR A 119 17.70 18.56 1.49
C THR A 119 17.35 19.94 2.07
N LEU A 120 16.35 20.63 1.52
CA LEU A 120 15.87 21.92 2.04
C LEU A 120 15.27 21.79 3.44
N SER A 121 14.57 20.67 3.71
CA SER A 121 14.04 20.35 5.03
C SER A 121 15.14 20.23 6.08
N HIS A 122 16.19 19.45 5.78
CA HIS A 122 17.33 19.28 6.70
C HIS A 122 18.18 20.53 6.86
N SER A 123 18.25 21.37 5.82
CA SER A 123 18.98 22.64 5.88
C SER A 123 18.25 23.72 6.68
N GLY A 124 17.06 23.44 7.24
CA GLY A 124 16.24 24.41 7.96
C GLY A 124 15.72 25.55 7.07
N LYS A 125 15.74 25.38 5.74
CA LYS A 125 15.32 26.40 4.77
C LYS A 125 13.82 26.39 4.50
N LEU A 126 13.12 25.35 4.95
CA LEU A 126 11.66 25.29 4.89
C LEU A 126 11.03 25.94 6.11
N SER A 127 9.83 26.50 5.94
CA SER A 127 8.99 26.92 7.07
C SER A 127 8.70 25.74 8.00
N GLU A 128 8.27 25.99 9.25
CA GLU A 128 7.89 24.94 10.22
C GLU A 128 6.84 23.96 9.69
N LYS A 129 6.04 24.36 8.70
CA LYS A 129 5.05 23.50 8.04
C LYS A 129 5.68 22.53 7.02
N GLY A 130 6.87 22.84 6.49
CA GLY A 130 7.55 22.07 5.45
C GLY A 130 7.90 20.65 5.87
N PRO A 131 8.64 20.43 6.98
CA PRO A 131 8.95 19.08 7.46
C PRO A 131 7.69 18.25 7.75
N LYS A 132 6.64 18.87 8.30
CA LYS A 132 5.33 18.22 8.54
C LYS A 132 4.68 17.80 7.22
N PHE A 133 4.73 18.65 6.21
CA PHE A 133 4.22 18.35 4.88
C PHE A 133 4.98 17.21 4.20
N ILE A 134 6.32 17.20 4.29
CA ILE A 134 7.16 16.11 3.74
C ILE A 134 6.86 14.79 4.45
N GLY A 135 6.70 14.81 5.78
CA GLY A 135 6.28 13.60 6.51
C GLY A 135 4.90 13.09 6.07
N ALA A 136 3.94 14.00 5.89
CA ALA A 136 2.59 13.65 5.44
C ALA A 136 2.59 13.10 4.00
N ILE A 137 3.30 13.74 3.06
CA ILE A 137 3.35 13.30 1.66
C ILE A 137 4.07 11.95 1.54
N SER A 138 5.10 11.70 2.35
CA SER A 138 5.79 10.42 2.40
C SER A 138 4.85 9.28 2.80
N GLY A 139 4.08 9.48 3.88
CA GLY A 139 3.04 8.54 4.29
C GLY A 139 2.01 8.29 3.18
N TRP A 140 1.45 9.36 2.60
CA TRP A 140 0.45 9.23 1.53
C TRP A 140 1.02 8.53 0.31
N THR A 141 2.28 8.78 -0.02
CA THR A 141 2.97 8.12 -1.13
C THR A 141 3.12 6.62 -0.88
N ALA A 142 3.42 6.20 0.35
CA ALA A 142 3.43 4.78 0.72
C ALA A 142 2.07 4.11 0.44
N THR A 143 0.99 4.80 0.81
CA THR A 143 -0.39 4.36 0.61
C THR A 143 -0.77 4.34 -0.87
N LEU A 144 -0.44 5.38 -1.63
CA LEU A 144 -0.71 5.43 -3.07
C LEU A 144 0.06 4.36 -3.85
N LEU A 145 1.32 4.09 -3.49
CA LEU A 145 2.08 2.97 -4.07
C LEU A 145 1.43 1.62 -3.80
N PHE A 146 0.83 1.45 -2.62
CA PHE A 146 0.08 0.25 -2.28
C PHE A 146 -1.23 0.17 -3.07
N MET A 147 -1.97 1.28 -3.17
CA MET A 147 -3.21 1.39 -3.93
C MET A 147 -3.01 1.22 -5.44
N TRP A 148 -1.83 1.54 -5.96
CA TRP A 148 -1.58 1.42 -7.40
C TRP A 148 -1.40 -0.03 -7.87
N MET A 149 -0.98 -0.93 -6.97
CA MET A 149 -0.81 -2.35 -7.28
C MET A 149 -2.03 -2.99 -7.99
N PRO A 150 -3.27 -2.89 -7.45
CA PRO A 150 -4.45 -3.40 -8.15
C PRO A 150 -4.75 -2.67 -9.45
N VAL A 151 -4.42 -1.38 -9.59
CA VAL A 151 -4.66 -0.63 -10.83
C VAL A 151 -3.83 -1.23 -11.97
N SER A 152 -2.54 -1.48 -11.75
CA SER A 152 -1.67 -2.10 -12.74
C SER A 152 -2.10 -3.52 -13.11
N GLN A 153 -2.55 -4.30 -12.11
CA GLN A 153 -3.06 -5.65 -12.34
C GLN A 153 -4.37 -5.62 -13.15
N MET A 154 -5.33 -4.79 -12.76
CA MET A 154 -6.62 -4.66 -13.45
C MET A 154 -6.44 -4.16 -14.88
N TRP A 155 -5.52 -3.21 -15.11
CA TRP A 155 -5.18 -2.74 -16.45
C TRP A 155 -4.62 -3.88 -17.32
N THR A 156 -3.65 -4.63 -16.80
CA THR A 156 -3.07 -5.79 -17.50
C THR A 156 -4.12 -6.85 -17.82
N ASN A 157 -5.03 -7.11 -16.88
CA ASN A 157 -6.13 -8.06 -17.05
C ASN A 157 -7.19 -7.57 -18.05
N PHE A 158 -7.45 -6.26 -18.09
CA PHE A 158 -8.35 -5.66 -19.07
C PHE A 158 -7.82 -5.82 -20.50
N LEU A 159 -6.51 -5.63 -20.69
CA LEU A 159 -5.85 -5.80 -21.98
C LEU A 159 -5.76 -7.28 -22.40
N ASN A 160 -5.55 -8.18 -21.43
CA ASN A 160 -5.40 -9.61 -21.64
C ASN A 160 -6.31 -10.39 -20.68
N PRO A 161 -7.60 -10.57 -21.01
CA PRO A 161 -8.57 -11.21 -20.11
C PRO A 161 -8.21 -12.65 -19.71
N ASP A 162 -7.43 -13.35 -20.52
CA ASP A 162 -6.96 -14.71 -20.20
C ASP A 162 -6.06 -14.76 -18.94
N ASN A 163 -5.41 -13.65 -18.58
CA ASN A 163 -4.60 -13.57 -17.36
C ASN A 163 -5.42 -13.80 -16.09
N ILE A 164 -6.71 -13.46 -16.11
CA ILE A 164 -7.61 -13.69 -14.96
C ILE A 164 -7.79 -15.18 -14.66
N LYS A 165 -7.65 -16.06 -15.66
CA LYS A 165 -7.72 -17.52 -15.45
C LYS A 165 -6.55 -18.05 -14.61
N GLY A 166 -5.42 -17.34 -14.61
CA GLY A 166 -4.26 -17.65 -13.78
C GLY A 166 -4.37 -17.15 -12.33
N LEU A 167 -5.40 -16.35 -12.00
CA LEU A 167 -5.60 -15.86 -10.64
C LEU A 167 -6.29 -16.92 -9.78
N SER A 168 -5.76 -17.10 -8.57
CA SER A 168 -6.40 -17.94 -7.55
C SER A 168 -7.52 -17.18 -6.85
N ALA A 169 -8.74 -17.71 -6.92
CA ALA A 169 -9.91 -17.16 -6.23
C ALA A 169 -9.70 -17.08 -4.71
N ILE A 170 -9.02 -18.10 -4.15
CA ILE A 170 -8.67 -18.15 -2.72
C ILE A 170 -7.68 -17.03 -2.39
N SER A 171 -6.68 -16.79 -3.25
CA SER A 171 -5.72 -15.70 -3.04
C SER A 171 -6.41 -14.33 -3.07
N MET A 172 -7.37 -14.11 -3.97
CA MET A 172 -8.15 -12.86 -4.02
C MET A 172 -9.06 -12.70 -2.79
N LEU A 173 -9.65 -13.79 -2.31
CA LEU A 173 -10.44 -13.80 -1.06
C LEU A 173 -9.56 -13.49 0.15
N LEU A 174 -8.40 -14.12 0.28
CA LEU A 174 -7.44 -13.84 1.35
C LEU A 174 -6.92 -12.40 1.28
N ALA A 175 -6.69 -11.86 0.08
CA ALA A 175 -6.34 -10.46 -0.10
C ALA A 175 -7.47 -9.52 0.35
N MET A 176 -8.73 -9.85 0.03
CA MET A 176 -9.90 -9.10 0.49
C MET A 176 -10.00 -9.12 2.02
N LEU A 177 -9.91 -10.31 2.64
CA LEU A 177 -10.03 -10.51 4.08
C LEU A 177 -8.87 -9.86 4.84
N GLY A 178 -7.63 -10.11 4.44
CA GLY A 178 -6.44 -9.58 5.11
C GLY A 178 -6.44 -8.05 5.17
N ASN A 179 -6.79 -7.39 4.07
CA ASN A 179 -6.95 -5.93 4.06
C ASN A 179 -8.20 -5.47 4.83
N GLY A 180 -9.29 -6.24 4.74
CA GLY A 180 -10.55 -5.92 5.39
C GLY A 180 -10.42 -5.91 6.92
N LEU A 181 -9.64 -6.84 7.47
CA LEU A 181 -9.37 -6.95 8.90
C LEU A 181 -8.66 -5.72 9.49
N LEU A 182 -7.98 -4.92 8.65
CA LEU A 182 -7.31 -3.70 9.09
C LEU A 182 -8.26 -2.49 9.17
N ILE A 183 -9.41 -2.54 8.49
CA ILE A 183 -10.37 -1.43 8.42
C ILE A 183 -10.87 -0.99 9.80
N PRO A 184 -11.31 -1.89 10.71
CA PRO A 184 -11.84 -1.47 12.00
C PRO A 184 -10.79 -0.74 12.85
N ARG A 185 -9.55 -1.23 12.88
CA ARG A 185 -8.47 -0.58 13.64
C ARG A 185 -8.15 0.80 13.08
N ALA A 186 -7.99 0.91 11.76
CA ALA A 186 -7.72 2.18 11.08
C ALA A 186 -8.84 3.21 11.33
N LEU A 187 -10.10 2.76 11.26
CA LEU A 187 -11.26 3.59 11.55
C LEU A 187 -11.28 4.04 13.02
N PHE A 188 -11.01 3.11 13.94
CA PHE A 188 -11.07 3.34 15.38
C PHE A 188 -10.06 4.40 15.85
N ILE A 189 -8.83 4.35 15.35
CA ILE A 189 -7.78 5.32 15.70
C ILE A 189 -7.81 6.59 14.84
N ARG A 190 -8.80 6.73 13.94
CA ARG A 190 -8.95 7.84 13.00
C ARG A 190 -7.74 8.05 12.08
N ASP A 191 -7.13 6.95 11.63
CA ASP A 191 -6.06 7.00 10.63
C ASP A 191 -6.63 6.93 9.22
N LEU A 192 -6.94 8.11 8.66
CA LEU A 192 -7.54 8.24 7.33
C LEU A 192 -6.71 7.56 6.24
N MET A 193 -5.39 7.66 6.34
CA MET A 193 -4.48 7.13 5.33
C MET A 193 -4.48 5.60 5.35
N TRP A 194 -4.35 5.02 6.54
CA TRP A 194 -4.46 3.57 6.70
C TRP A 194 -5.84 3.07 6.26
N PHE A 195 -6.91 3.74 6.68
CA PHE A 195 -8.27 3.36 6.31
C PHE A 195 -8.46 3.37 4.79
N THR A 196 -7.96 4.42 4.11
CA THR A 196 -8.05 4.55 2.66
C THR A 196 -7.30 3.42 1.96
N GLY A 197 -6.07 3.13 2.37
CA GLY A 197 -5.28 2.04 1.79
C GLY A 197 -5.92 0.67 1.99
N SER A 198 -6.39 0.38 3.20
CA SER A 198 -7.05 -0.90 3.54
C SER A 198 -8.38 -1.06 2.80
N LEU A 199 -9.24 -0.04 2.80
CA LEU A 199 -10.50 -0.08 2.08
C LEU A 199 -10.29 -0.25 0.57
N TRP A 200 -9.34 0.49 -0.01
CA TRP A 200 -9.00 0.38 -1.42
C TRP A 200 -8.53 -1.03 -1.79
N ALA A 201 -7.62 -1.61 -1.02
CA ALA A 201 -7.14 -2.97 -1.28
C ALA A 201 -8.24 -4.03 -1.07
N THR A 202 -9.10 -3.87 -0.07
CA THR A 202 -10.26 -4.75 0.09
C THR A 202 -11.18 -4.71 -1.12
N LEU A 203 -11.51 -3.50 -1.61
CA LEU A 203 -12.48 -3.30 -2.68
C LEU A 203 -11.92 -3.58 -4.08
N PHE A 204 -10.71 -3.12 -4.40
CA PHE A 204 -10.17 -3.21 -5.75
C PHE A 204 -9.20 -4.38 -5.92
N TYR A 205 -8.29 -4.59 -4.96
CA TYR A 205 -7.32 -5.69 -5.05
C TYR A 205 -7.96 -7.04 -4.76
N GLY A 206 -8.78 -7.15 -3.71
CA GLY A 206 -9.51 -8.36 -3.39
C GLY A 206 -10.81 -8.50 -4.19
N TYR A 207 -11.83 -7.74 -3.80
CA TYR A 207 -13.19 -7.91 -4.29
C TYR A 207 -13.34 -7.61 -5.80
N GLY A 208 -12.69 -6.58 -6.32
CA GLY A 208 -12.72 -6.23 -7.74
C GLY A 208 -12.23 -7.36 -8.63
N ASN A 209 -11.14 -8.05 -8.24
CA ASN A 209 -10.69 -9.23 -8.96
C ASN A 209 -11.70 -10.40 -8.84
N ILE A 210 -12.34 -10.60 -7.69
CA ILE A 210 -13.42 -11.60 -7.54
C ILE A 210 -14.59 -11.30 -8.49
N VAL A 211 -15.01 -10.04 -8.62
CA VAL A 211 -16.04 -9.62 -9.58
C VAL A 211 -15.61 -9.96 -11.01
N CYS A 212 -14.38 -9.61 -11.40
CA CYS A 212 -13.86 -9.92 -12.74
C CYS A 212 -13.84 -11.44 -13.01
N MET A 213 -13.41 -12.23 -12.02
CA MET A 213 -13.41 -13.69 -12.11
C MET A 213 -14.83 -14.25 -12.31
N TYR A 214 -15.81 -13.70 -11.60
CA TYR A 214 -17.22 -14.10 -11.78
C TYR A 214 -17.73 -13.76 -13.18
N LEU A 215 -17.48 -12.54 -13.66
CA LEU A 215 -17.90 -12.09 -14.99
C LEU A 215 -17.27 -12.93 -16.11
N LEU A 216 -16.01 -13.37 -15.94
CA LEU A 216 -15.31 -14.27 -16.86
C LEU A 216 -15.57 -15.76 -16.61
N LYS A 217 -16.52 -16.08 -15.73
CA LYS A 217 -16.98 -17.45 -15.43
C LYS A 217 -15.86 -18.38 -14.93
N THR A 218 -14.87 -17.83 -14.21
CA THR A 218 -13.79 -18.63 -13.59
C THR A 218 -14.10 -19.06 -12.15
N ILE A 219 -15.16 -18.51 -11.55
CA ILE A 219 -15.67 -18.89 -10.22
C ILE A 219 -17.19 -19.11 -10.26
N SER A 220 -17.71 -19.84 -9.27
CA SER A 220 -19.14 -20.11 -9.16
C SER A 220 -19.93 -18.93 -8.59
N LEU A 221 -21.25 -18.92 -8.81
CA LEU A 221 -22.16 -17.91 -8.26
C LEU A 221 -22.16 -17.95 -6.72
N GLU A 222 -22.11 -19.14 -6.13
CA GLU A 222 -22.13 -19.34 -4.68
C GLU A 222 -20.91 -18.71 -4.03
N PHE A 223 -19.72 -18.91 -4.62
CA PHE A 223 -18.50 -18.27 -4.14
C PHE A 223 -18.60 -16.75 -4.22
N PHE A 224 -19.06 -16.22 -5.36
CA PHE A 224 -19.23 -14.80 -5.57
C PHE A 224 -20.21 -14.17 -4.55
N LEU A 225 -21.37 -14.78 -4.36
CA LEU A 225 -22.38 -14.31 -3.40
C LEU A 225 -21.85 -14.37 -1.96
N ALA A 226 -21.19 -15.46 -1.57
CA ALA A 226 -20.61 -15.60 -0.24
C ALA A 226 -19.56 -14.51 0.03
N ALA A 227 -18.65 -14.26 -0.91
CA ALA A 227 -17.66 -13.18 -0.80
C ALA A 227 -18.31 -11.80 -0.69
N THR A 228 -19.33 -11.53 -1.51
CA THR A 228 -20.07 -10.26 -1.55
C THR A 228 -20.81 -9.99 -0.23
N VAL A 229 -21.60 -10.96 0.24
CA VAL A 229 -22.34 -10.83 1.49
C VAL A 229 -21.39 -10.70 2.67
N GLY A 230 -20.32 -11.50 2.71
CA GLY A 230 -19.30 -11.43 3.75
C GLY A 230 -18.63 -10.05 3.82
N LEU A 231 -18.28 -9.47 2.67
CA LEU A 231 -17.68 -8.14 2.59
C LEU A 231 -18.63 -7.05 3.11
N ILE A 232 -19.88 -7.04 2.62
CA ILE A 232 -20.88 -6.04 3.03
C ILE A 232 -21.16 -6.15 4.53
N ALA A 233 -21.34 -7.37 5.03
CA ALA A 233 -21.54 -7.62 6.45
C ALA A 233 -20.35 -7.15 7.30
N TRP A 234 -19.11 -7.40 6.84
CA TRP A 234 -17.90 -6.98 7.53
C TRP A 234 -17.77 -5.45 7.61
N ILE A 235 -17.93 -4.74 6.49
CA ILE A 235 -17.86 -3.27 6.46
C ILE A 235 -18.98 -2.68 7.33
N GLY A 236 -20.21 -3.18 7.19
CA GLY A 236 -21.34 -2.74 8.01
C GLY A 236 -21.09 -2.95 9.50
N MET A 237 -20.56 -4.11 9.89
CA MET A 237 -20.19 -4.41 11.27
C MET A 237 -19.10 -3.47 11.78
N ALA A 238 -18.05 -3.21 11.00
CA ALA A 238 -16.95 -2.33 11.39
C ALA A 238 -17.44 -0.91 11.68
N LEU A 239 -18.26 -0.35 10.80
CA LEU A 239 -18.84 0.99 10.97
C LEU A 239 -19.80 1.05 12.17
N TRP A 240 -20.64 0.03 12.34
CA TRP A 240 -21.59 -0.03 13.45
C TRP A 240 -20.90 -0.17 14.80
N ARG A 241 -19.88 -1.03 14.91
CA ARG A 241 -19.10 -1.23 16.14
C ARG A 241 -18.36 0.05 16.53
N ASP A 242 -17.73 0.73 15.57
CA ASP A 242 -17.05 2.00 15.84
C ASP A 242 -18.04 3.06 16.35
N ALA A 243 -19.19 3.24 15.67
CA ALA A 243 -20.21 4.17 16.11
C ALA A 243 -20.78 3.83 17.50
N ALA A 244 -20.94 2.54 17.82
CA ALA A 244 -21.38 2.12 19.15
C ALA A 244 -20.37 2.47 20.25
N VAL A 245 -19.07 2.29 20.00
CA VAL A 245 -18.01 2.62 20.97
C VAL A 245 -17.92 4.13 21.20
N TYR A 246 -18.00 4.93 20.13
CA TYR A 246 -17.97 6.39 20.22
C TYR A 246 -19.35 7.02 20.51
N ARG A 247 -20.40 6.19 20.68
CA ARG A 247 -21.79 6.61 20.94
C ARG A 247 -22.35 7.59 19.91
N TYR A 248 -22.02 7.38 18.64
CA TYR A 248 -22.58 8.16 17.55
C TYR A 248 -24.00 7.71 17.22
N ASN A 249 -24.83 8.68 16.82
CA ASN A 249 -26.20 8.42 16.40
C ASN A 249 -26.31 7.69 15.04
N SER A 250 -25.21 7.57 14.29
CA SER A 250 -25.16 6.91 12.99
C SER A 250 -23.77 6.36 12.67
N PRO A 251 -23.66 5.18 12.02
CA PRO A 251 -22.40 4.66 11.48
C PRO A 251 -21.70 5.59 10.49
N LEU A 252 -22.45 6.45 9.79
CA LEU A 252 -21.87 7.43 8.87
C LEU A 252 -21.10 8.54 9.59
N ARG A 253 -21.41 8.78 10.88
CA ARG A 253 -20.67 9.75 11.68
C ARG A 253 -19.22 9.33 11.86
N SER A 254 -18.94 8.04 12.03
CA SER A 254 -17.58 7.50 12.09
C SER A 254 -16.74 7.87 10.86
N LEU A 255 -17.33 7.81 9.68
CA LEU A 255 -16.66 8.21 8.43
C LEU A 255 -16.45 9.71 8.37
N LYS A 256 -17.43 10.51 8.79
CA LYS A 256 -17.30 11.96 8.84
C LYS A 256 -16.14 12.38 9.76
N GLU A 257 -16.09 11.80 10.95
CA GLU A 257 -15.06 12.07 11.95
C GLU A 257 -13.67 11.62 11.47
N LEU A 258 -13.58 10.51 10.75
CA LEU A 258 -12.34 10.07 10.11
C LEU A 258 -11.81 11.09 9.09
N VAL A 259 -12.69 11.68 8.28
CA VAL A 259 -12.30 12.60 7.19
C VAL A 259 -12.08 14.03 7.69
N PHE A 260 -12.93 14.51 8.59
CA PHE A 260 -12.98 15.92 8.99
C PHE A 260 -12.54 16.18 10.43
N GLY A 261 -12.35 15.14 11.25
CA GLY A 261 -11.98 15.26 12.67
C GLY A 261 -13.00 16.02 13.54
N SER A 262 -14.25 16.17 13.07
CA SER A 262 -15.32 16.92 13.75
C SER A 262 -16.76 16.55 13.33
#